data_AF-A0A1I9G8N3-F1
#
_entry.id   AF-A0A1I9G8N3-F1
#
_cell.length_a   1.000
_cell.length_b   1.000
_cell.length_c   1.000
_cell.angle_alpha   90.00
_cell.angle_beta   90.00
_cell.angle_gamma   90.00
#
_symmetry.space_group_name_H-M   'P 1'
#
loop_
_entity.id
_entity.type
_entity.pdbx_description
1 polymer ?
#
loop_
_entity_poly.entity_id
_entity_poly.type
_entity_poly.pdbx_seq_one_letter_code
_entity_poly.pdbx_strand_id
1 'polypeptide(L)' 'MCDESEPSIGGRPISEMKVVELKEELGKRGLSKIGNKNVLHERLKE' A
#
# COMPACT_ATOMS: atom_id res chain seq x y z
N MET A 1 1.14 -20.52 -13.02
CA MET A 1 2.17 -19.52 -12.66
C MET A 1 1.55 -18.63 -11.61
N CYS A 2 2.17 -18.52 -10.42
CA CYS A 2 1.69 -17.62 -9.38
C CYS A 2 1.95 -16.19 -9.87
N ASP A 3 0.87 -15.47 -10.16
CA ASP A 3 0.91 -14.06 -10.52
C ASP A 3 1.64 -13.31 -9.40
N GLU A 4 2.85 -12.85 -9.70
CA GLU A 4 3.59 -11.88 -8.90
C GLU A 4 2.85 -10.55 -9.07
N SER A 5 1.65 -10.47 -8.48
CA SER A 5 0.82 -9.29 -8.54
C SER A 5 1.53 -8.25 -7.68
N GLU A 6 2.34 -7.40 -8.33
CA GLU A 6 2.82 -6.18 -7.73
C GLU A 6 1.59 -5.49 -7.13
N PRO A 7 1.54 -5.33 -5.79
CA PRO A 7 0.36 -4.77 -5.19
C PRO A 7 0.29 -3.35 -5.72
N SER A 8 -0.79 -3.09 -6.47
CA SER A 8 -0.99 -1.87 -7.22
C SER A 8 -2.38 -1.35 -6.87
N ILE A 9 -2.39 -0.12 -6.38
CA ILE A 9 -3.58 0.53 -5.86
C ILE A 9 -4.01 1.58 -6.87
N GLY A 10 -5.25 1.47 -7.34
CA GLY A 10 -5.78 2.40 -8.34
C GLY A 10 -4.96 2.41 -9.63
N GLY A 11 -4.33 1.28 -9.99
CA GLY A 11 -3.50 1.14 -11.18
C GLY A 11 -2.07 1.68 -11.05
N ARG A 12 -1.62 2.06 -9.84
CA ARG A 12 -0.21 2.42 -9.58
C ARG A 12 0.44 1.45 -8.61
N PRO A 13 1.69 1.03 -8.85
CA PRO A 13 2.39 0.16 -7.92
C PRO A 13 2.60 0.90 -6.60
N ILE A 14 2.34 0.20 -5.49
CA ILE A 14 2.50 0.76 -4.14
C ILE A 14 3.95 1.23 -3.93
N SER A 15 4.93 0.61 -4.61
CA SER A 15 6.35 0.96 -4.55
C SER A 15 6.64 2.39 -5.01
N GLU A 16 5.90 2.86 -6.01
CA GLU A 16 6.00 4.23 -6.52
C GLU A 16 5.18 5.23 -5.70
N MET A 17 4.24 4.76 -4.86
CA MET A 17 3.47 5.64 -3.98
C MET A 17 4.34 6.21 -2.84
N LYS A 18 4.09 7.48 -2.52
CA LYS A 18 4.71 8.13 -1.37
C LYS A 18 4.08 7.64 -0.06
N VAL A 19 4.85 7.73 1.03
CA VAL A 19 4.37 7.41 2.39
C VAL A 19 3.08 8.15 2.74
N VAL A 20 2.91 9.39 2.27
CA VAL A 20 1.67 10.15 2.43
C VAL A 20 0.50 9.49 1.69
N GLU A 21 0.65 9.12 0.42
CA GLU A 21 -0.39 8.44 -0.37
C GLU A 21 -0.74 7.07 0.22
N LEU A 22 0.26 6.31 0.66
CA LEU A 22 0.06 5.03 1.36
C LEU A 22 -0.77 5.20 2.63
N LYS A 23 -0.47 6.24 3.42
CA LYS A 23 -1.25 6.57 4.63
C LYS A 23 -2.67 7.02 4.28
N GLU A 24 -2.85 7.77 3.20
CA GLU A 24 -4.18 8.17 2.75
C GLU A 24 -5.01 6.96 2.33
N GLU A 25 -4.44 6.05 1.55
CA GLU A 25 -5.06 4.78 1.16
C GLU A 25 -5.43 3.92 2.36
N LEU A 26 -4.48 3.72 3.28
CA LEU A 26 -4.75 3.04 4.55
C LEU A 26 -5.86 3.74 5.33
N GLY A 27 -5.85 5.08 5.36
CA GLY A 27 -6.88 5.88 6.00
C GLY A 27 -8.27 5.70 5.38
N LYS A 28 -8.36 5.65 4.04
CA LYS A 28 -9.61 5.39 3.30
C LYS A 28 -10.15 3.99 3.58
N ARG A 29 -9.25 3.02 3.75
CA ARG A 29 -9.58 1.63 4.08
C ARG A 29 -9.82 1.40 5.57
N GLY A 30 -9.66 2.43 6.41
CA GLY A 30 -9.74 2.31 7.87
C GLY A 30 -8.59 1.51 8.51
N LEU A 31 -7.52 1.27 7.76
CA LEU A 31 -6.32 0.58 8.20
C LEU A 31 -5.40 1.52 8.98
N SER A 32 -4.56 0.93 9.83
CA SER A 32 -3.60 1.69 10.62
C SER A 32 -2.59 2.38 9.70
N LYS A 33 -2.37 3.67 9.93
CA LYS A 33 -1.38 4.51 9.24
C LYS A 33 -0.03 4.54 9.97
N ILE A 34 0.10 3.71 11.01
CA ILE A 34 1.23 3.70 11.93
C ILE A 34 2.27 2.70 11.44
N GLY A 35 3.49 3.16 11.21
CA GLY A 35 4.62 2.35 10.74
C GLY A 35 5.41 3.03 9.62
N ASN A 36 6.49 2.37 9.19
CA ASN A 36 7.34 2.82 8.09
C ASN A 36 6.73 2.45 6.73
N LYS A 37 7.30 3.00 5.63
CA LYS A 37 6.84 2.75 4.26
C LYS A 37 6.55 1.27 3.98
N ASN A 38 7.45 0.37 4.38
CA ASN A 38 7.29 -1.09 4.22
C ASN A 38 6.06 -1.64 4.95
N VAL A 39 5.83 -1.20 6.20
CA VAL A 39 4.67 -1.63 6.99
C VAL A 39 3.37 -1.17 6.33
N LEU A 40 3.35 0.05 5.81
CA LEU A 40 2.19 0.59 5.08
C LEU A 40 1.95 -0.19 3.78
N HIS A 41 3.04 -0.56 3.11
CA HIS A 41 3.04 -1.38 1.91
C HIS A 41 2.44 -2.76 2.13
N GLU A 42 2.92 -3.48 3.15
CA GLU A 42 2.45 -4.82 3.45
C GLU A 42 0.96 -4.82 3.81
N ARG A 43 0.51 -3.85 4.62
CA ARG A 43 -0.92 -3.70 4.93
C ARG A 43 -1.81 -3.40 3.74
N LEU A 44 -1.25 -2.83 2.68
CA LEU A 44 -1.98 -2.57 1.45
C LEU A 44 -1.88 -3.72 0.44
N LYS A 45 -0.96 -4.66 0.68
CA LYS A 45 -0.79 -5.90 -0.07
C LYS A 45 -1.69 -7.02 0.47
N GLU A 46 -1.96 -7.05 1.77
CA GLU A 46 -3.00 -7.89 2.39
C GLU A 46 -4.42 -7.48 1.97
#